data_AF-A0A661UKM1-F1
#
_entry.id   AF-A0A661UKM1-F1
#
_cell.length_a   1.000
_cell.length_b   1.000
_cell.length_c   1.000
_cell.angle_alpha   90.00
_cell.angle_beta   90.00
_cell.angle_gamma   90.00
#
_symmetry.space_group_name_H-M   'P 1'
#
loop_
_entity.id
_entity.type
_entity.pdbx_description
1 polymer ?
#
loop_
_entity_poly.entity_id
_entity_poly.type
_entity_poly.pdbx_seq_one_letter_code
_entity_poly.pdbx_strand_id
1 'polypeptide(L)'
;MSFIEIFKEKYFSRKGQKNLAKRNFDKAFYFLQKAVLLNSSAQNLFYLALSLMALQKYNQAEEYFKKVYDEFPENEINALSLAECLLLQKKWDKAIDIYTHLIAVNPTKKKYSEFLNRAKDIVEREKYVKSKMLFNEAQNAIEKKNYDNALQLLTEALELNPDDANIANNIGSIYFSQKKFPEAFSYFEKAVILSPGNKQFRKNFSLAKKNLRK
;
A
#
# COMPACT_ATOMS: atom_id res chain seq x y z
N MET A 1 -11.05 -38.62 -14.46
CA MET A 1 -11.49 -37.79 -15.60
C MET A 1 -11.58 -38.69 -16.83
N SER A 2 -12.73 -38.73 -17.50
CA SER A 2 -12.91 -39.54 -18.72
C SER A 2 -12.16 -38.94 -19.91
N PHE A 3 -11.85 -39.75 -20.93
CA PHE A 3 -11.23 -39.27 -22.17
C PHE A 3 -12.04 -38.13 -22.82
N ILE A 4 -13.37 -38.21 -22.74
CA ILE A 4 -14.28 -37.18 -23.25
C ILE A 4 -14.17 -35.88 -22.46
N GLU A 5 -14.03 -35.96 -21.13
CA GLU A 5 -13.84 -34.78 -20.26
C GLU A 5 -12.51 -34.09 -20.55
N ILE A 6 -11.43 -34.84 -20.75
CA ILE A 6 -10.11 -34.28 -21.12
C ILE A 6 -10.19 -33.55 -22.46
N PHE A 7 -10.88 -34.12 -23.45
CA PHE A 7 -11.05 -33.46 -24.75
C PHE A 7 -11.87 -32.17 -24.64
N LYS A 8 -12.98 -32.21 -23.88
CA LYS A 8 -13.83 -31.03 -23.62
C LYS A 8 -13.08 -29.93 -22.88
N GLU A 9 -12.29 -30.29 -21.88
CA GLU A 9 -11.44 -29.36 -21.12
C GLU A 9 -10.47 -28.63 -22.04
N LYS A 10 -9.68 -29.36 -22.83
CA LYS A 10 -8.73 -28.77 -23.79
C LYS A 10 -9.42 -27.88 -24.81
N TYR A 11 -10.60 -28.27 -25.28
CA TYR A 11 -11.41 -27.47 -26.18
C TYR A 11 -11.80 -26.12 -25.54
N PHE A 12 -12.35 -26.16 -24.32
CA PHE A 12 -12.77 -24.96 -23.60
C PHE A 12 -11.57 -24.07 -23.25
N SER A 13 -10.47 -24.64 -22.77
CA SER A 13 -9.25 -23.89 -22.44
C SER A 13 -8.71 -23.15 -23.67
N ARG A 14 -8.56 -23.82 -24.82
CA ARG A 14 -8.09 -23.21 -26.07
C ARG A 14 -9.05 -22.12 -26.59
N LYS A 15 -10.36 -22.35 -26.55
CA LYS A 15 -11.36 -21.35 -26.94
C LYS A 15 -11.32 -20.14 -26.01
N GLY A 16 -11.14 -20.35 -24.71
CA GLY A 16 -10.96 -19.31 -23.71
C GLY A 16 -9.76 -18.43 -24.02
N GLN A 17 -8.57 -19.02 -24.14
CA GLN A 17 -7.32 -18.33 -24.48
C GLN A 17 -7.41 -17.57 -25.81
N LYS A 18 -8.02 -18.17 -26.84
CA LYS A 18 -8.23 -17.48 -28.12
C LYS A 18 -9.13 -16.25 -28.00
N ASN A 19 -10.15 -16.30 -27.14
CA ASN A 19 -11.01 -15.14 -26.90
C ASN A 19 -10.30 -14.07 -26.05
N LEU A 20 -9.44 -14.45 -25.09
CA LEU A 20 -8.58 -13.51 -24.38
C LEU A 20 -7.69 -12.73 -25.35
N ALA A 21 -7.00 -13.44 -26.25
CA ALA A 21 -6.14 -12.81 -27.26
C ALA A 21 -6.90 -11.86 -28.19
N LYS A 22 -8.19 -12.14 -28.44
CA LYS A 22 -9.09 -11.28 -29.22
C LYS A 22 -9.76 -10.17 -28.41
N ARG A 23 -9.45 -10.05 -27.11
CA ARG A 23 -10.08 -9.11 -26.16
C ARG A 23 -11.60 -9.33 -25.99
N ASN A 24 -12.10 -10.51 -26.32
CA ASN A 24 -13.50 -10.91 -26.10
C ASN A 24 -13.65 -11.47 -24.68
N PHE A 25 -13.55 -10.61 -23.67
CA PHE A 25 -13.35 -11.04 -22.28
C PHE A 25 -14.52 -11.84 -21.68
N ASP A 26 -15.77 -11.50 -22.01
CA ASP A 26 -16.93 -12.28 -21.54
C ASP A 26 -16.94 -13.70 -22.11
N LYS A 27 -16.63 -13.85 -23.41
CA LYS A 27 -16.53 -15.17 -24.05
C LYS A 27 -15.36 -15.95 -23.50
N ALA A 28 -14.22 -15.28 -23.26
CA ALA A 28 -13.08 -15.88 -22.62
C ALA A 28 -13.44 -16.43 -21.23
N PHE A 29 -14.03 -15.59 -20.38
CA PHE A 29 -14.48 -15.97 -19.04
C PHE A 29 -15.41 -17.19 -19.08
N TYR A 30 -16.43 -17.16 -19.96
CA TYR A 30 -17.37 -18.28 -20.12
C TYR A 30 -16.66 -19.60 -20.45
N PHE A 31 -15.75 -19.61 -21.43
CA PHE A 31 -15.04 -20.82 -21.80
C PHE A 31 -14.05 -21.27 -20.73
N LEU A 32 -13.35 -20.35 -20.08
CA LEU A 32 -12.37 -20.66 -19.04
C LEU A 32 -13.04 -21.17 -17.76
N GLN A 33 -14.20 -20.65 -17.40
CA GLN A 33 -15.00 -21.17 -16.29
C GLN A 33 -15.40 -22.63 -16.56
N LYS A 34 -15.82 -22.96 -17.78
CA LYS A 34 -16.10 -24.36 -18.17
C LYS A 34 -14.86 -25.25 -18.15
N ALA A 35 -13.70 -24.72 -18.53
CA ALA A 35 -12.44 -25.47 -18.46
C ALA A 35 -12.07 -25.79 -17.01
N VAL A 36 -12.17 -24.80 -16.11
CA VAL A 36 -11.89 -24.98 -14.66
C VAL A 36 -12.85 -25.98 -14.01
N LEU A 37 -14.14 -25.98 -14.37
CA LEU A 37 -15.10 -26.97 -13.87
C LEU A 37 -14.73 -28.42 -14.22
N LEU A 38 -14.06 -28.63 -15.35
CA LEU A 38 -13.57 -29.96 -15.75
C LEU A 38 -12.20 -30.25 -15.13
N ASN A 39 -11.32 -29.26 -15.08
CA ASN A 39 -9.98 -29.38 -14.51
C ASN A 39 -9.48 -28.03 -13.98
N SER A 40 -9.38 -27.92 -12.65
CA SER A 40 -8.81 -26.78 -11.94
C SER A 40 -7.27 -26.75 -11.97
N SER A 41 -6.68 -26.97 -13.15
CA SER A 41 -5.22 -26.89 -13.33
C SER A 41 -4.74 -25.45 -13.16
N ALA A 42 -3.49 -25.27 -12.71
CA ALA A 42 -2.89 -23.94 -12.55
C ALA A 42 -2.97 -23.10 -13.82
N GLN A 43 -2.80 -23.71 -15.00
CA GLN A 43 -2.96 -23.01 -16.29
C GLN A 43 -4.40 -22.50 -16.49
N ASN A 44 -5.41 -23.32 -16.24
CA ASN A 44 -6.82 -22.91 -16.41
C ASN A 44 -7.22 -21.85 -15.38
N LEU A 45 -6.78 -22.00 -14.13
CA LEU A 45 -6.99 -21.01 -13.08
C LEU A 45 -6.32 -19.68 -13.44
N PHE A 46 -5.09 -19.72 -13.95
CA PHE A 46 -4.35 -18.53 -14.38
C PHE A 46 -5.07 -17.77 -15.50
N TYR A 47 -5.51 -18.46 -16.56
CA TYR A 47 -6.25 -17.79 -17.63
C TYR A 47 -7.63 -17.31 -17.18
N LEU A 48 -8.33 -18.06 -16.33
CA LEU A 48 -9.59 -17.60 -15.74
C LEU A 48 -9.37 -16.30 -14.95
N ALA A 49 -8.32 -16.24 -14.13
CA ALA A 49 -7.93 -15.05 -13.39
C ALA A 49 -7.63 -13.86 -14.33
N LEU A 50 -6.89 -14.08 -15.42
CA LEU A 50 -6.66 -13.05 -16.44
C LEU A 50 -7.97 -12.53 -17.06
N SER A 51 -8.93 -13.42 -17.35
CA SER A 51 -10.23 -13.00 -17.89
C SER A 51 -11.04 -12.17 -16.89
N LEU A 52 -11.00 -12.54 -15.61
CA LEU A 52 -11.63 -11.80 -14.52
C LEU A 52 -10.98 -10.42 -14.33
N MET A 53 -9.64 -10.35 -14.39
CA MET A 53 -8.89 -9.11 -14.29
C MET A 53 -9.23 -8.16 -15.45
N ALA A 54 -9.32 -8.69 -16.68
CA ALA A 54 -9.73 -7.91 -17.85
C ALA A 54 -11.18 -7.40 -17.76
N LEU A 55 -12.05 -8.13 -17.06
CA LEU A 55 -13.42 -7.72 -16.72
C LEU A 55 -13.50 -6.81 -15.47
N GLN A 56 -12.36 -6.36 -14.94
CA GLN A 56 -12.25 -5.55 -13.72
C GLN A 56 -12.83 -6.21 -12.45
N LYS A 57 -13.01 -7.53 -12.46
CA LYS A 57 -13.44 -8.34 -11.32
C LYS A 57 -12.24 -8.70 -10.45
N TYR A 58 -11.55 -7.67 -9.93
CA TYR A 58 -10.23 -7.83 -9.32
C TYR A 58 -10.22 -8.72 -8.08
N ASN A 59 -11.23 -8.63 -7.22
CA ASN A 59 -11.33 -9.49 -6.04
C ASN A 59 -11.35 -10.99 -6.41
N GLN A 60 -12.14 -11.36 -7.43
CA GLN A 60 -12.21 -12.74 -7.90
C GLN A 60 -10.93 -13.16 -8.62
N ALA A 61 -10.32 -12.25 -9.40
CA ALA A 61 -9.04 -12.52 -10.05
C ALA A 61 -7.93 -12.80 -9.02
N GLU A 62 -7.85 -12.01 -7.95
CA GLU A 62 -6.88 -12.20 -6.86
C GLU A 62 -6.99 -13.59 -6.23
N GLU A 63 -8.19 -14.10 -5.97
CA GLU A 63 -8.37 -15.44 -5.39
C GLU A 63 -7.73 -16.54 -6.26
N TYR A 64 -7.91 -16.47 -7.58
CA TYR A 64 -7.36 -17.46 -8.50
C TYR A 64 -5.86 -17.25 -8.75
N PHE A 65 -5.39 -16.01 -8.90
CA PHE A 65 -3.96 -15.73 -8.99
C PHE A 65 -3.22 -16.16 -7.74
N LYS A 66 -3.80 -15.96 -6.55
CA LYS A 66 -3.22 -16.41 -5.29
C LYS A 66 -3.08 -17.93 -5.24
N LYS A 67 -4.12 -18.69 -5.63
CA LYS A 67 -4.02 -20.16 -5.69
C LYS A 67 -2.88 -20.63 -6.59
N VAL A 68 -2.75 -20.01 -7.77
CA VAL A 68 -1.69 -20.35 -8.74
C VAL A 68 -0.31 -19.94 -8.24
N TYR A 69 -0.20 -18.80 -7.56
CA TYR A 69 1.05 -18.34 -6.95
C TYR A 69 1.46 -19.22 -5.77
N ASP A 70 0.54 -19.58 -4.88
CA ASP A 70 0.81 -20.43 -3.72
C ASP A 70 1.35 -21.82 -4.14
N GLU A 71 0.89 -22.35 -5.28
CA GLU A 71 1.37 -23.63 -5.83
C GLU A 71 2.75 -23.50 -6.51
N PHE A 72 3.02 -22.37 -7.17
CA PHE A 72 4.27 -22.12 -7.90
C PHE A 72 4.83 -20.72 -7.61
N PRO A 73 5.34 -20.48 -6.39
CA PRO A 73 5.74 -19.14 -5.94
C PRO A 73 6.99 -18.59 -6.65
N GLU A 74 7.81 -19.48 -7.20
CA GLU A 74 9.01 -19.13 -7.99
C GLU A 74 8.67 -18.80 -9.46
N ASN A 75 7.46 -19.13 -9.92
CA ASN A 75 7.05 -18.81 -11.27
C ASN A 75 6.82 -17.30 -11.41
N GLU A 76 7.70 -16.66 -12.17
CA GLU A 76 7.71 -15.22 -12.38
C GLU A 76 6.37 -14.69 -12.93
N ILE A 77 5.74 -15.38 -13.87
CA ILE A 77 4.49 -14.94 -14.49
C ILE A 77 3.36 -14.96 -13.45
N ASN A 78 3.30 -15.99 -12.61
CA ASN A 78 2.28 -16.12 -11.58
C ASN A 78 2.41 -15.01 -10.53
N ALA A 79 3.64 -14.79 -10.04
CA ALA A 79 3.94 -13.75 -9.07
C ALA A 79 3.63 -12.35 -9.62
N LEU A 80 4.12 -12.03 -10.83
CA LEU A 80 3.89 -10.71 -11.44
C LEU A 80 2.41 -10.47 -11.75
N SER A 81 1.65 -11.49 -12.16
CA SER A 81 0.22 -11.35 -12.43
C SER A 81 -0.59 -11.10 -11.15
N LEU A 82 -0.23 -11.77 -10.04
CA LEU A 82 -0.82 -11.48 -8.74
C LEU A 82 -0.46 -10.06 -8.27
N ALA A 83 0.81 -9.66 -8.37
CA ALA A 83 1.25 -8.32 -8.01
C ALA A 83 0.53 -7.24 -8.83
N GLU A 84 0.36 -7.42 -10.14
CA GLU A 84 -0.39 -6.50 -10.99
C GLU A 84 -1.86 -6.41 -10.57
N CYS A 85 -2.50 -7.54 -10.28
CA CYS A 85 -3.87 -7.57 -9.77
C CYS A 85 -4.01 -6.82 -8.43
N LEU A 86 -3.02 -6.93 -7.54
CA LEU A 86 -2.98 -6.20 -6.26
C LEU A 86 -2.77 -4.70 -6.47
N LEU A 87 -1.91 -4.29 -7.42
CA LEU A 87 -1.70 -2.89 -7.77
C LEU A 87 -2.97 -2.24 -8.33
N LEU A 88 -3.72 -2.94 -9.20
CA LEU A 88 -5.00 -2.46 -9.72
C LEU A 88 -6.04 -2.23 -8.61
N GLN A 89 -5.92 -2.96 -7.51
CA GLN A 89 -6.75 -2.81 -6.32
C GLN A 89 -6.20 -1.81 -5.31
N LYS A 90 -5.06 -1.16 -5.60
CA LYS A 90 -4.33 -0.30 -4.66
C LYS A 90 -3.88 -1.01 -3.37
N LYS A 91 -3.73 -2.33 -3.42
CA LYS A 91 -3.20 -3.15 -2.31
C LYS A 91 -1.67 -3.14 -2.36
N TRP A 92 -1.08 -1.96 -2.16
CA TRP A 92 0.35 -1.70 -2.38
C TRP A 92 1.25 -2.57 -1.52
N ASP A 93 0.96 -2.71 -0.23
CA ASP A 93 1.77 -3.48 0.72
C ASP A 93 1.86 -4.96 0.31
N LYS A 94 0.73 -5.55 -0.11
CA LYS A 94 0.71 -6.93 -0.61
C LYS A 94 1.53 -7.07 -1.91
N ALA A 95 1.49 -6.08 -2.80
CA ALA A 95 2.32 -6.11 -4.00
C ALA A 95 3.82 -6.00 -3.67
N ILE A 96 4.17 -5.17 -2.66
CA ILE A 96 5.53 -5.06 -2.11
C ILE A 96 6.02 -6.41 -1.58
N ASP A 97 5.18 -7.18 -0.88
CA ASP A 97 5.53 -8.51 -0.40
C ASP A 97 5.90 -9.46 -1.55
N ILE A 98 5.10 -9.45 -2.63
CA ILE A 98 5.38 -10.28 -3.82
C ILE A 98 6.69 -9.87 -4.50
N TYR A 99 6.96 -8.57 -4.66
CA TYR A 99 8.23 -8.12 -5.24
C TYR A 99 9.43 -8.44 -4.35
N THR A 100 9.26 -8.36 -3.03
CA THR A 100 10.30 -8.72 -2.06
C THR A 100 10.63 -10.21 -2.15
N HIS A 101 9.60 -11.06 -2.25
CA HIS A 101 9.76 -12.49 -2.50
C HIS A 101 10.50 -12.76 -3.82
N LEU A 102 10.11 -12.08 -4.92
CA LEU A 102 10.77 -12.22 -6.22
C LEU A 102 12.26 -11.84 -6.19
N ILE A 103 12.63 -10.80 -5.42
CA ILE A 103 14.04 -10.42 -5.22
C ILE A 103 14.79 -11.50 -4.44
N ALA A 104 14.17 -12.07 -3.39
CA ALA A 104 14.81 -13.10 -2.58
C ALA A 104 15.13 -14.36 -3.39
N VAL A 105 14.22 -14.79 -4.27
CA VAL A 105 14.42 -15.99 -5.11
C VAL A 105 15.24 -15.72 -6.39
N ASN A 106 15.30 -14.47 -6.85
CA ASN A 106 16.02 -14.07 -8.07
C ASN A 106 16.82 -12.75 -7.88
N PRO A 107 17.87 -12.73 -7.04
CA PRO A 107 18.53 -11.50 -6.60
C PRO A 107 19.28 -10.75 -7.71
N THR A 108 19.62 -11.42 -8.81
CA THR A 108 20.34 -10.82 -9.94
C THR A 108 19.43 -10.01 -10.89
N LYS A 109 18.11 -10.19 -10.80
CA LYS A 109 17.14 -9.52 -11.68
C LYS A 109 16.77 -8.13 -11.14
N LYS A 110 17.51 -7.11 -11.60
CA LYS A 110 17.33 -5.70 -11.18
C LYS A 110 15.90 -5.15 -11.30
N LYS A 111 15.12 -5.60 -12.29
CA LYS A 111 13.75 -5.09 -12.53
C LYS A 111 12.80 -5.24 -11.34
N TYR A 112 12.98 -6.25 -10.49
CA TYR A 112 12.11 -6.43 -9.31
C TYR A 112 12.36 -5.35 -8.26
N SER A 113 13.60 -4.91 -8.10
CA SER A 113 13.94 -3.78 -7.25
C SER A 113 13.29 -2.47 -7.75
N GLU A 114 13.22 -2.28 -9.08
CA GLU A 114 12.52 -1.14 -9.67
C GLU A 114 11.01 -1.18 -9.38
N PHE A 115 10.37 -2.35 -9.54
CA PHE A 115 8.95 -2.52 -9.21
C PHE A 115 8.67 -2.32 -7.71
N LEU A 116 9.52 -2.88 -6.85
CA LEU A 116 9.47 -2.69 -5.40
C LEU A 116 9.56 -1.21 -5.02
N ASN A 117 10.55 -0.49 -5.57
CA ASN A 117 10.76 0.92 -5.29
C ASN A 117 9.55 1.76 -5.74
N ARG A 118 9.01 1.49 -6.93
CA ARG A 118 7.81 2.18 -7.42
C ARG A 118 6.60 1.94 -6.52
N ALA A 119 6.39 0.71 -6.04
CA ALA A 119 5.29 0.40 -5.13
C ALA A 119 5.46 1.09 -3.77
N LYS A 120 6.67 1.07 -3.19
CA LYS A 120 6.99 1.77 -1.93
C LYS A 120 6.81 3.28 -2.03
N ASP A 121 7.26 3.89 -3.13
CA ASP A 121 7.13 5.33 -3.39
C ASP A 121 5.65 5.77 -3.48
N ILE A 122 4.74 4.92 -3.97
CA ILE A 122 3.30 5.20 -3.91
C ILE A 122 2.80 5.24 -2.46
N VAL A 123 3.17 4.25 -1.64
CA VAL A 123 2.78 4.19 -0.22
C VAL A 123 3.27 5.40 0.55
N GLU A 124 4.55 5.76 0.38
CA GLU A 124 5.13 6.92 1.06
C GLU A 124 4.49 8.24 0.62
N ARG A 125 4.14 8.39 -0.67
CA ARG A 125 3.36 9.55 -1.14
C ARG A 125 1.96 9.59 -0.55
N GLU A 126 1.26 8.47 -0.45
CA GLU A 126 -0.07 8.42 0.17
C GLU A 126 -0.01 8.79 1.65
N LYS A 127 0.98 8.26 2.39
CA LYS A 127 1.23 8.65 3.79
C LYS A 127 1.51 10.14 3.91
N TYR A 128 2.37 10.69 3.06
CA TYR A 128 2.70 12.12 3.06
C TYR A 128 1.46 12.99 2.80
N VAL A 129 0.66 12.65 1.79
CA VAL A 129 -0.58 13.38 1.47
C VAL A 129 -1.57 13.32 2.64
N LYS A 130 -1.77 12.14 3.23
CA LYS A 130 -2.65 11.95 4.38
C LYS A 130 -2.16 12.71 5.61
N SER A 131 -0.86 12.65 5.91
CA SER A 131 -0.23 13.41 7.00
C SER A 131 -0.49 14.92 6.84
N LYS A 132 -0.29 15.45 5.62
CA LYS A 132 -0.52 16.87 5.33
C LYS A 132 -1.99 17.27 5.48
N MET A 133 -2.92 16.40 5.08
CA MET A 133 -4.35 16.61 5.27
C MET A 133 -4.70 16.71 6.76
N LEU A 134 -4.27 15.72 7.55
CA LEU A 134 -4.47 15.69 9.00
C LEU A 134 -3.84 16.90 9.70
N PHE A 135 -2.66 17.33 9.25
CA PHE A 135 -2.01 18.54 9.77
C PHE A 135 -2.86 19.80 9.53
N ASN A 136 -3.41 19.97 8.32
CA ASN A 136 -4.28 21.11 8.01
C ASN A 136 -5.58 21.08 8.84
N GLU A 137 -6.18 19.89 9.01
CA GLU A 137 -7.36 19.72 9.87
C GLU A 137 -7.03 20.05 11.34
N ALA A 138 -5.85 19.65 11.81
CA ALA A 138 -5.40 19.99 13.15
C ALA A 138 -5.21 21.49 13.33
N GLN A 139 -4.70 22.22 12.33
CA GLN A 139 -4.59 23.68 12.38
C GLN A 139 -5.97 24.33 12.57
N ASN A 140 -6.97 23.88 11.83
CA ASN A 140 -8.36 24.35 12.02
C ASN A 140 -8.90 24.04 13.42
N ALA A 141 -8.56 22.87 13.99
CA ALA A 141 -8.94 22.51 15.35
C ALA A 141 -8.25 23.40 16.40
N ILE A 142 -6.97 23.75 16.19
CA ILE A 142 -6.21 24.70 17.04
C ILE A 142 -6.86 26.09 17.01
N GLU A 143 -7.26 26.59 15.85
CA GLU A 143 -7.94 27.89 15.71
C GLU A 143 -9.26 27.92 16.49
N LYS A 144 -9.98 26.79 16.50
CA LYS A 144 -11.20 26.59 17.31
C LYS A 144 -10.93 26.30 18.78
N LYS A 145 -9.66 26.31 19.21
CA LYS A 145 -9.19 25.94 20.57
C LYS A 145 -9.60 24.53 21.01
N ASN A 146 -9.91 23.64 20.07
CA ASN A 146 -10.19 22.24 20.35
C ASN A 146 -8.86 21.46 20.38
N TYR A 147 -8.13 21.60 21.48
CA TYR A 147 -6.77 21.10 21.62
C TYR A 147 -6.69 19.57 21.67
N ASP A 148 -7.70 18.88 22.21
CA ASP A 148 -7.70 17.41 22.29
C ASP A 148 -7.82 16.80 20.89
N ASN A 149 -8.76 17.31 20.08
CA ASN A 149 -8.88 16.90 18.68
C ASN A 149 -7.62 17.24 17.87
N ALA A 150 -7.06 18.43 18.07
CA ALA A 150 -5.82 18.83 17.40
C ALA A 150 -4.64 17.90 17.75
N LEU A 151 -4.49 17.51 19.02
CA LEU A 151 -3.45 16.57 19.43
C LEU A 151 -3.64 15.19 18.80
N GLN A 152 -4.87 14.69 18.73
CA GLN A 152 -5.16 13.42 18.06
C GLN A 152 -4.73 13.49 16.59
N LEU A 153 -5.22 14.49 15.84
CA LEU A 153 -4.91 14.66 14.42
C LEU A 153 -3.42 14.84 14.16
N LEU A 154 -2.72 15.63 15.00
CA LEU A 154 -1.27 15.82 14.87
C LEU A 154 -0.48 14.55 15.19
N THR A 155 -0.94 13.74 16.15
CA THR A 155 -0.28 12.48 16.50
C THR A 155 -0.40 11.50 15.34
N GLU A 156 -1.59 11.33 14.77
CA GLU A 156 -1.81 10.51 13.57
C GLU A 156 -0.98 11.04 12.38
N ALA A 157 -0.92 12.37 12.20
CA ALA A 157 -0.10 12.97 11.14
C ALA A 157 1.41 12.71 11.34
N LEU A 158 1.89 12.75 12.58
CA LEU A 158 3.29 12.49 12.92
C LEU A 158 3.66 11.01 12.74
N GLU A 159 2.75 10.09 13.03
CA GLU A 159 2.97 8.66 12.76
C GLU A 159 3.16 8.38 11.26
N LEU A 160 2.42 9.09 10.41
CA LEU A 160 2.51 8.98 8.95
C LEU A 160 3.72 9.71 8.36
N ASN A 161 4.17 10.80 8.99
CA ASN A 161 5.32 11.58 8.57
C ASN A 161 6.16 12.00 9.79
N PRO A 162 7.03 11.12 10.31
CA PRO A 162 7.74 11.35 11.56
C PRO A 162 8.76 12.49 11.52
N ASP A 163 9.14 12.92 10.31
CA ASP A 163 10.18 13.92 10.06
C ASP A 163 9.63 15.33 9.81
N ASP A 164 8.32 15.55 9.91
CA ASP A 164 7.75 16.89 9.82
C ASP A 164 7.93 17.68 11.12
N ALA A 165 8.90 18.59 11.11
CA ALA A 165 9.21 19.46 12.23
C ALA A 165 8.04 20.37 12.65
N ASN A 166 7.14 20.74 11.74
CA ASN A 166 6.00 21.61 12.05
C ASN A 166 4.97 20.87 12.89
N ILE A 167 4.72 19.59 12.58
CA ILE A 167 3.82 18.74 13.36
C ILE A 167 4.33 18.64 14.80
N ALA A 168 5.61 18.29 14.97
CA ALA A 168 6.24 18.20 16.28
C ALA A 168 6.15 19.54 17.04
N ASN A 169 6.45 20.67 16.38
CA ASN A 169 6.33 21.98 17.00
C ASN A 169 4.90 22.34 17.43
N ASN A 170 3.88 21.97 16.64
CA ASN A 170 2.48 22.24 16.98
C ASN A 170 2.01 21.41 18.17
N ILE A 171 2.40 20.13 18.24
CA ILE A 171 2.15 19.27 19.42
C ILE A 171 2.80 19.89 20.66
N GLY A 172 4.07 20.28 20.56
CA GLY A 172 4.79 20.95 21.64
C GLY A 172 4.12 22.24 22.09
N SER A 173 3.57 23.02 21.16
CA SER A 173 2.85 24.27 21.46
C SER A 173 1.56 24.03 22.23
N ILE A 174 0.83 22.96 21.90
CA ILE A 174 -0.39 22.58 22.63
C ILE A 174 -0.03 22.10 24.04
N TYR A 175 0.95 21.21 24.20
CA TYR A 175 1.39 20.79 25.54
C TYR A 175 1.90 21.96 26.38
N PHE A 176 2.60 22.91 25.75
CA PHE A 176 3.07 24.12 26.42
C PHE A 176 1.90 24.98 26.92
N SER A 177 0.84 25.16 26.13
CA SER A 177 -0.35 25.91 26.56
C SER A 177 -1.10 25.23 27.70
N GLN A 178 -1.05 23.89 27.75
CA GLN A 178 -1.55 23.07 28.84
C GLN A 178 -0.62 23.02 30.07
N LYS A 179 0.50 23.76 30.08
CA LYS A 179 1.55 23.74 31.11
C LYS A 179 2.22 22.38 31.33
N LYS A 180 2.07 21.46 30.37
CA LYS A 180 2.75 20.16 30.33
C LYS A 180 4.15 20.35 29.74
N PHE A 181 5.01 21.00 30.52
CA PHE A 181 6.33 21.45 30.07
C PHE A 181 7.30 20.30 29.70
N PRO A 182 7.33 19.15 30.40
CA PRO A 182 8.17 18.02 29.98
C PRO A 182 7.84 17.51 28.58
N GLU A 183 6.57 17.31 28.27
CA GLU A 183 6.08 16.85 26.97
C GLU A 183 6.35 17.91 25.90
N ALA A 184 6.03 19.17 26.19
CA ALA A 184 6.30 20.28 25.30
C ALA A 184 7.79 20.37 24.94
N PHE A 185 8.67 20.22 25.94
CA PHE A 185 10.12 20.24 25.73
C PHE A 185 10.56 19.13 24.78
N SER A 186 10.10 17.89 24.97
CA SER A 186 10.45 16.76 24.10
C SER A 186 10.05 17.00 22.64
N TYR A 187 8.84 17.51 22.41
CA TYR A 187 8.36 17.75 21.04
C TYR A 187 9.04 18.96 20.38
N PHE A 188 9.34 20.02 21.13
CA PHE A 188 10.13 21.13 20.59
C PHE A 188 11.59 20.74 20.32
N GLU A 189 12.17 19.86 21.14
CA GLU A 189 13.49 19.30 20.88
C GLU A 189 13.51 18.55 19.54
N LYS A 190 12.53 17.66 19.32
CA LYS A 190 12.36 16.96 18.05
C LYS A 190 12.26 17.94 16.87
N ALA A 191 11.44 19.00 16.99
CA ALA A 191 11.30 20.02 15.93
C ALA A 191 12.62 20.75 15.63
N VAL A 192 13.42 21.06 16.66
CA VAL A 192 14.74 21.70 16.47
C VAL A 192 15.75 20.75 15.84
N ILE A 193 15.74 19.46 16.19
CA ILE A 193 16.61 18.44 15.57
C ILE A 193 16.29 18.31 14.07
N LEU A 194 14.99 18.25 13.72
CA LEU A 194 14.54 18.11 12.34
C LEU A 194 14.72 19.40 11.51
N SER A 195 14.76 20.57 12.15
CA SER A 195 14.88 21.86 11.46
C SER A 195 15.71 22.87 12.27
N PRO A 196 17.04 22.67 12.40
CA PRO A 196 17.90 23.45 13.29
C PRO A 196 18.00 24.93 12.91
N GLY A 197 17.77 25.27 11.64
CA GLY A 197 17.75 26.64 11.14
C GLY A 197 16.52 27.44 11.59
N ASN A 198 15.42 26.78 11.96
CA ASN A 198 14.15 27.44 12.24
C ASN A 198 14.23 28.26 13.54
N LYS A 199 14.17 29.59 13.42
CA LYS A 199 14.26 30.51 14.56
C LYS A 199 13.08 30.36 15.52
N GLN A 200 11.88 30.04 15.02
CA GLN A 200 10.69 29.87 15.85
C GLN A 200 10.79 28.62 16.72
N PHE A 201 11.24 27.49 16.14
CA PHE A 201 11.37 26.23 16.89
C PHE A 201 12.40 26.37 18.00
N ARG A 202 13.54 27.04 17.74
CA ARG A 202 14.55 27.33 18.77
C ARG A 202 14.03 28.21 19.90
N LYS A 203 13.19 29.20 19.59
CA LYS A 203 12.53 30.04 20.60
C LYS A 203 11.59 29.20 21.49
N ASN A 204 10.74 28.38 20.86
CA ASN A 204 9.80 27.50 21.57
C ASN A 204 10.52 26.49 22.47
N PHE A 205 11.55 25.83 21.95
CA PHE A 205 12.42 24.92 22.72
C PHE A 205 13.05 25.62 23.93
N SER A 206 13.64 26.80 23.73
CA SER A 206 14.27 27.57 24.81
C SER A 206 13.26 27.99 25.88
N LEU A 207 12.04 28.36 25.47
CA LEU A 207 10.96 28.72 26.37
C LEU A 207 10.49 27.52 27.20
N ALA A 208 10.29 26.36 26.58
CA ALA A 208 9.95 25.13 27.29
C ALA A 208 11.06 24.71 28.27
N LYS A 209 12.33 24.75 27.85
CA LYS A 209 13.49 24.45 28.70
C LYS A 209 13.56 25.33 29.95
N LYS A 210 13.21 26.62 29.82
CA LYS A 210 13.16 27.55 30.96
C LYS A 210 12.05 27.20 31.94
N ASN A 211 10.87 26.80 31.44
CA ASN A 211 9.73 26.45 32.29
C ASN A 211 9.88 25.06 32.91
N LEU A 212 10.64 24.15 32.31
CA LEU A 212 10.99 22.85 32.90
C LEU A 212 11.90 22.96 34.14
N ARG A 213 12.64 24.06 34.26
CA ARG A 213 13.59 24.33 35.36
C ARG A 213 12.99 25.13 36.51
N LYS A 214 11.74 25.58 36.38
CA LYS A 214 11.00 26.33 37.40
C LYS A 214 10.11 25.38 38.16
#